data_AF-A0A062VCE4-F1
#
_entry.id   AF-A0A062VCE4-F1
#
_cell.length_a   1.000
_cell.length_b   1.000
_cell.length_c   1.000
_cell.angle_alpha   90.00
_cell.angle_beta   90.00
_cell.angle_gamma   90.00
#
_symmetry.space_group_name_H-M   'P 1'
#
loop_
_entity.id
_entity.type
_entity.pdbx_description
1 polymer ?
#
loop_
_entity_poly.entity_id
_entity_poly.type
_entity_poly.pdbx_seq_one_letter_code
_entity_poly.pdbx_strand_id
1 'polypeptide(L)'
;MARAGSEAATGELAAAVHGAAGPTVGAWPSALEGAASAVSDDLCLLMKDEAGFWRLEAGSLCAPTFWRLGEPLGGLHGPVPGANTGMVGRIHRMFDALRPGQVLERFNWTVQPGTERFTPSQAPFKERAAEMDETGALDGLWLRVERQTISKLAVSGAVVFTIRVAIDPLRAVLAGPGHAEAFAAAWEGIDPVLADYKGWQHYQRLVRAALAQARRGG
;
A
#
# COMPACT_ATOMS: atom_id res chain seq x y z
N MET A 1 12.57 -10.39 -1.02
CA MET A 1 12.43 -11.43 -2.06
C MET A 1 13.04 -10.90 -3.35
N ALA A 2 13.82 -11.70 -4.07
CA ALA A 2 14.25 -11.39 -5.43
C ALA A 2 14.32 -12.71 -6.21
N ARG A 3 13.74 -12.75 -7.42
CA ARG A 3 13.83 -13.88 -8.33
C ARG A 3 15.10 -13.79 -9.17
N ALA A 4 15.65 -14.93 -9.57
CA ALA A 4 16.81 -14.99 -10.44
C ALA A 4 16.53 -14.23 -11.75
N GLY A 5 17.50 -13.42 -12.20
CA GLY A 5 17.37 -12.55 -13.38
C GLY A 5 16.94 -11.12 -13.06
N SER A 6 16.62 -10.79 -11.80
CA SER A 6 16.27 -9.43 -11.37
C SER A 6 17.45 -8.62 -10.82
N GLU A 7 18.67 -9.18 -10.81
CA GLU A 7 19.85 -8.61 -10.16
C GLU A 7 20.25 -7.25 -10.76
N ALA A 8 20.24 -7.13 -12.08
CA ALA A 8 20.58 -5.88 -12.77
C ALA A 8 19.58 -4.77 -12.46
N ALA A 9 18.27 -5.09 -12.50
CA ALA A 9 17.20 -4.12 -12.24
C ALA A 9 17.13 -3.71 -10.77
N THR A 10 17.39 -4.64 -9.83
CA THR A 10 17.48 -4.31 -8.40
C THR A 10 18.72 -3.49 -8.08
N GLY A 11 19.84 -3.71 -8.78
CA GLY A 11 21.03 -2.85 -8.70
C GLY A 11 20.77 -1.42 -9.18
N GLU A 12 20.08 -1.26 -10.32
CA GLU A 12 19.67 0.06 -10.83
C GLU A 12 18.70 0.76 -9.86
N LEU A 13 17.71 0.04 -9.33
CA LEU A 13 16.81 0.58 -8.30
C LEU A 13 17.60 1.06 -7.08
N ALA A 14 18.56 0.27 -6.60
CA ALA A 14 19.37 0.64 -5.45
C ALA A 14 20.19 1.90 -5.72
N ALA A 15 20.81 2.01 -6.90
CA ALA A 15 21.54 3.21 -7.29
C ALA A 15 20.62 4.45 -7.34
N ALA A 16 19.41 4.31 -7.90
CA ALA A 16 18.42 5.39 -7.93
C ALA A 16 17.99 5.83 -6.52
N VAL A 17 17.73 4.87 -5.64
CA VAL A 17 17.36 5.15 -4.25
C VAL A 17 18.52 5.84 -3.51
N HIS A 18 19.75 5.34 -3.62
CA HIS A 18 20.89 5.96 -2.94
C HIS A 18 21.21 7.36 -3.48
N GLY A 19 20.98 7.60 -4.77
CA GLY A 19 21.11 8.92 -5.37
C GLY A 19 20.12 9.94 -4.80
N ALA A 20 18.91 9.50 -4.41
CA ALA A 20 17.86 10.37 -3.89
C ALA A 20 17.85 10.49 -2.36
N ALA A 21 18.11 9.40 -1.63
CA ALA A 21 17.99 9.32 -0.17
C ALA A 21 19.35 9.33 0.55
N GLY A 22 20.46 9.24 -0.20
CA GLY A 22 21.79 9.04 0.36
C GLY A 22 22.16 7.56 0.51
N PRO A 23 23.42 7.27 0.87
CA PRO A 23 23.90 5.90 1.00
C PRO A 23 23.29 5.21 2.22
N THR A 24 23.25 3.88 2.17
CA THR A 24 22.85 3.04 3.30
C THR A 24 23.92 3.01 4.38
N VAL A 25 23.49 2.84 5.63
CA VAL A 25 24.41 2.54 6.73
C VAL A 25 24.52 1.02 6.89
N GLY A 26 25.74 0.51 6.97
CA GLY A 26 26.02 -0.91 7.19
C GLY A 26 26.10 -1.76 5.91
N ALA A 27 26.32 -3.05 6.10
CA ALA A 27 26.35 -4.05 5.03
C ALA A 27 25.00 -4.76 4.94
N TRP A 28 24.49 -4.90 3.72
CA TRP A 28 23.20 -5.52 3.45
C TRP A 28 23.38 -6.77 2.57
N PRO A 29 22.57 -7.83 2.76
CA PRO A 29 22.74 -9.08 2.01
C PRO A 29 22.47 -8.94 0.50
N SER A 30 21.69 -7.94 0.11
CA SER A 30 21.38 -7.62 -1.29
C SER A 30 21.29 -6.12 -1.54
N ALA A 31 21.42 -5.73 -2.81
CA ALA A 31 21.24 -4.34 -3.24
C ALA A 31 19.83 -3.80 -2.89
N LEU A 32 18.81 -4.66 -3.00
CA LEU A 32 17.43 -4.30 -2.68
C LEU A 32 17.23 -4.06 -1.18
N GLU A 33 17.81 -4.90 -0.32
CA GLU A 33 17.74 -4.69 1.14
C GLU A 33 18.49 -3.44 1.56
N GLY A 34 19.65 -3.18 0.94
CA GLY A 34 20.34 -1.90 1.09
C GLY A 34 19.40 -0.74 0.73
N ALA A 35 18.90 -0.70 -0.50
CA ALA A 35 18.00 0.36 -0.95
C ALA A 35 16.80 0.56 0.01
N ALA A 36 16.15 -0.54 0.40
CA ALA A 36 15.00 -0.50 1.31
C ALA A 36 15.36 0.03 2.70
N SER A 37 16.59 -0.16 3.18
CA SER A 37 17.03 0.41 4.46
C SER A 37 17.21 1.93 4.44
N ALA A 38 17.41 2.52 3.26
CA ALA A 38 17.60 3.97 3.11
C ALA A 38 16.29 4.76 3.02
N VAL A 39 15.14 4.08 2.87
CA VAL A 39 13.83 4.73 2.68
C VAL A 39 12.75 4.08 3.52
N SER A 40 11.68 4.84 3.79
CA SER A 40 10.51 4.30 4.51
C SER A 40 9.49 3.61 3.60
N ASP A 41 9.71 3.63 2.28
CA ASP A 41 8.81 3.01 1.32
C ASP A 41 9.12 1.52 1.21
N ASP A 42 8.09 0.69 1.15
CA ASP A 42 8.23 -0.64 0.60
C ASP A 42 8.58 -0.51 -0.89
N LEU A 43 9.52 -1.33 -1.36
CA LEU A 43 10.07 -1.28 -2.71
C LEU A 43 9.67 -2.54 -3.46
N CYS A 44 8.89 -2.40 -4.53
CA CYS A 44 8.47 -3.50 -5.38
C CYS A 44 8.94 -3.26 -6.82
N LEU A 45 9.59 -4.25 -7.42
CA LEU A 45 10.15 -4.18 -8.76
C LEU A 45 9.45 -5.18 -9.68
N LEU A 46 8.83 -4.65 -10.73
CA LEU A 46 8.12 -5.42 -11.74
C LEU A 46 8.91 -5.45 -13.05
N MET A 47 8.99 -6.63 -13.65
CA MET A 47 9.64 -6.87 -14.94
C MET A 47 8.69 -7.66 -15.85
N LYS A 48 8.94 -7.66 -17.16
CA LYS A 48 8.18 -8.50 -18.07
C LYS A 48 8.70 -9.94 -18.01
N ASP A 49 7.79 -10.90 -17.90
CA ASP A 49 8.08 -12.31 -18.16
C ASP A 49 8.28 -12.59 -19.66
N GLU A 50 8.64 -13.82 -20.01
CA GLU A 50 8.86 -14.24 -21.40
C GLU A 50 7.62 -14.06 -22.30
N ALA A 51 6.42 -14.10 -21.72
CA ALA A 51 5.17 -13.87 -22.41
C ALA A 51 4.80 -12.36 -22.49
N GLY A 52 5.66 -11.48 -21.99
CA GLY A 52 5.50 -10.02 -22.05
C GLY A 52 4.62 -9.44 -20.94
N PHE A 53 4.19 -10.23 -19.96
CA PHE A 53 3.39 -9.77 -18.84
C PHE A 53 4.25 -9.22 -17.72
N TRP A 54 3.86 -8.07 -17.18
CA TRP A 54 4.46 -7.50 -15.97
C TRP A 54 4.24 -8.40 -14.76
N ARG A 55 5.32 -8.80 -14.11
CA ARG A 55 5.39 -9.64 -12.92
C ARG A 55 6.22 -8.97 -11.84
N LEU A 56 5.81 -9.12 -10.58
CA LEU A 56 6.67 -8.76 -9.45
C LEU A 56 7.83 -9.77 -9.36
N GLU A 57 9.04 -9.31 -9.67
CA GLU A 57 10.24 -10.12 -9.66
C GLU A 57 11.09 -9.91 -8.40
N ALA A 58 11.03 -8.73 -7.81
CA ALA A 58 11.71 -8.45 -6.56
C ALA A 58 10.90 -7.50 -5.68
N GLY A 59 11.05 -7.62 -4.36
CA GLY A 59 10.38 -6.74 -3.41
C GLY A 59 10.93 -6.81 -1.99
N SER A 60 10.96 -5.64 -1.34
CA SER A 60 11.07 -5.45 0.09
C SER A 60 9.74 -4.89 0.60
N LEU A 61 9.02 -5.68 1.40
CA LEU A 61 7.65 -5.40 1.84
C LEU A 61 7.57 -5.53 3.36
N CYS A 62 7.86 -4.42 4.04
CA CYS A 62 7.97 -4.31 5.48
C CYS A 62 6.69 -3.77 6.13
N ALA A 63 5.81 -3.12 5.37
CA ALA A 63 4.52 -2.64 5.85
C ALA A 63 3.37 -3.04 4.90
N PRO A 64 3.16 -4.35 4.62
CA PRO A 64 2.05 -4.79 3.78
C PRO A 64 0.69 -4.37 4.35
N THR A 65 -0.29 -4.12 3.47
CA THR A 65 -1.71 -4.02 3.83
C THR A 65 -2.47 -5.18 3.21
N PHE A 66 -2.50 -6.31 3.92
CA PHE A 66 -3.31 -7.48 3.60
C PHE A 66 -2.88 -8.26 2.35
N TRP A 67 -1.58 -8.28 2.07
CA TRP A 67 -0.99 -9.13 1.05
C TRP A 67 0.47 -9.46 1.38
N ARG A 68 1.02 -10.47 0.72
CA ARG A 68 2.40 -10.95 0.93
C ARG A 68 3.15 -11.09 -0.39
N LEU A 69 4.48 -10.97 -0.32
CA LEU A 69 5.34 -11.34 -1.43
C LEU A 69 5.17 -12.84 -1.74
N GLY A 70 5.08 -13.17 -3.03
CA GLY A 70 4.85 -14.54 -3.49
C GLY A 70 3.38 -14.95 -3.56
N GLU A 71 2.44 -14.17 -3.00
CA GLU A 71 1.01 -14.39 -3.17
C GLU A 71 0.47 -13.62 -4.38
N PRO A 72 -0.54 -14.16 -5.10
CA PRO A 72 -1.18 -13.48 -6.22
C PRO A 72 -1.79 -12.11 -5.81
N LEU A 73 -1.22 -11.00 -6.28
CA LEU A 73 -1.76 -9.65 -6.08
C LEU A 73 -2.38 -9.13 -7.38
N GLY A 74 -3.71 -9.16 -7.48
CA GLY A 74 -4.44 -8.59 -8.62
C GLY A 74 -3.92 -8.99 -10.01
N GLY A 75 -3.39 -10.21 -10.19
CA GLY A 75 -2.79 -10.68 -11.44
C GLY A 75 -1.28 -10.39 -11.60
N LEU A 76 -0.74 -9.40 -10.87
CA LEU A 76 0.65 -8.91 -11.03
C LEU A 76 1.71 -9.86 -10.45
N HIS A 77 1.35 -10.74 -9.51
CA HIS A 77 2.28 -11.73 -8.95
C HIS A 77 2.01 -13.15 -9.45
N GLY A 78 0.95 -13.33 -10.23
CA GLY A 78 0.45 -14.62 -10.67
C GLY A 78 -1.06 -14.57 -10.97
N PRO A 79 -1.63 -15.62 -11.58
CA PRO A 79 -3.07 -15.69 -11.85
C PRO A 79 -3.87 -15.59 -10.55
N VAL A 80 -4.85 -14.68 -10.50
CA VAL A 80 -5.79 -14.55 -9.37
C VAL A 80 -7.18 -14.98 -9.86
N PRO A 81 -7.76 -16.07 -9.32
CA PRO A 81 -9.16 -16.42 -9.60
C PRO A 81 -10.09 -15.25 -9.24
N GLY A 82 -10.92 -14.81 -10.19
CA GLY A 82 -11.84 -13.70 -9.99
C GLY A 82 -11.21 -12.29 -10.10
N ALA A 83 -9.93 -12.16 -10.44
CA ALA A 83 -9.39 -10.84 -10.76
C ALA A 83 -10.11 -10.24 -11.97
N ASN A 84 -10.46 -8.96 -11.86
CA ASN A 84 -11.05 -8.20 -12.96
C ASN A 84 -10.01 -8.11 -14.10
N THR A 85 -10.13 -9.00 -15.09
CA THR A 85 -9.20 -9.10 -16.23
C THR A 85 -9.07 -7.78 -16.99
N GLY A 86 -10.14 -6.98 -17.04
CA GLY A 86 -10.12 -5.64 -17.62
C GLY A 86 -9.28 -4.63 -16.82
N MET A 87 -9.24 -4.77 -15.49
CA MET A 87 -8.36 -3.96 -14.63
C MET A 87 -6.89 -4.37 -14.80
N VAL A 88 -6.61 -5.67 -14.77
CA VAL A 88 -5.24 -6.21 -14.98
C VAL A 88 -4.69 -5.74 -16.32
N GLY A 89 -5.46 -5.92 -17.41
CA GLY A 89 -5.05 -5.44 -18.73
C GLY A 89 -4.84 -3.93 -18.82
N ARG A 90 -5.62 -3.12 -18.09
CA ARG A 90 -5.39 -1.66 -18.00
C ARG A 90 -4.08 -1.34 -17.29
N ILE A 91 -3.76 -2.03 -16.22
CA ILE A 91 -2.49 -1.85 -15.49
C ILE A 91 -1.30 -2.20 -16.38
N HIS A 92 -1.34 -3.32 -17.11
CA HIS A 92 -0.27 -3.68 -18.05
C HIS A 92 -0.05 -2.60 -19.12
N ARG A 93 -1.13 -2.12 -19.76
CA ARG A 93 -1.04 -1.04 -20.76
C ARG A 93 -0.50 0.26 -20.18
N MET A 94 -0.87 0.59 -18.95
CA MET A 94 -0.34 1.76 -18.24
C MET A 94 1.17 1.63 -18.02
N PHE A 95 1.66 0.48 -17.55
CA PHE A 95 3.08 0.20 -17.37
C PHE A 95 3.87 0.20 -18.69
N ASP A 96 3.25 -0.30 -19.77
CA ASP A 96 3.83 -0.25 -21.11
C ASP A 96 4.02 1.21 -21.59
N ALA A 97 3.02 2.06 -21.38
CA ALA A 97 3.03 3.46 -21.79
C ALA A 97 3.88 4.38 -20.89
N LEU A 98 4.22 3.94 -19.68
CA LEU A 98 5.02 4.73 -18.74
C LEU A 98 6.44 4.95 -19.29
N ARG A 99 6.91 6.21 -19.27
CA ARG A 99 8.27 6.58 -19.70
C ARG A 99 9.17 6.90 -18.51
N PRO A 100 10.49 6.68 -18.61
CA PRO A 100 11.44 7.13 -17.60
C PRO A 100 11.28 8.63 -17.29
N GLY A 101 11.41 8.99 -16.02
CA GLY A 101 11.19 10.35 -15.52
C GLY A 101 9.71 10.72 -15.24
N GLN A 102 8.75 9.89 -15.65
CA GLN A 102 7.36 10.05 -15.23
C GLN A 102 7.10 9.29 -13.93
N VAL A 103 6.39 9.92 -13.01
CA VAL A 103 5.92 9.32 -11.76
C VAL A 103 4.40 9.43 -11.72
N LEU A 104 3.73 8.29 -11.63
CA LEU A 104 2.31 8.24 -11.31
C LEU A 104 2.16 8.11 -9.80
N GLU A 105 1.30 8.93 -9.20
CA GLU A 105 1.01 8.87 -7.77
C GLU A 105 -0.47 8.58 -7.55
N ARG A 106 -0.76 7.78 -6.53
CA ARG A 106 -2.11 7.65 -5.98
C ARG A 106 -2.05 7.40 -4.48
N PHE A 107 -3.20 7.59 -3.84
CA PHE A 107 -3.39 7.26 -2.44
C PHE A 107 -4.38 6.11 -2.32
N ASN A 108 -4.04 5.13 -1.49
CA ASN A 108 -4.94 4.10 -1.04
C ASN A 108 -5.05 4.22 0.49
N TRP A 109 -6.22 3.98 1.06
CA TRP A 109 -6.41 4.14 2.49
C TRP A 109 -7.43 3.17 3.08
N THR A 110 -7.34 2.98 4.38
CA THR A 110 -8.30 2.25 5.21
C THR A 110 -8.23 2.74 6.65
N VAL A 111 -9.17 2.32 7.48
CA VAL A 111 -9.07 2.41 8.94
C VAL A 111 -8.62 1.06 9.49
N GLN A 112 -7.82 1.08 10.56
CA GLN A 112 -7.44 -0.11 11.31
C GLN A 112 -7.52 0.13 12.82
N PRO A 113 -7.78 -0.91 13.63
CA PRO A 113 -7.65 -0.83 15.07
C PRO A 113 -6.18 -1.09 15.47
N GLY A 114 -5.51 -0.08 16.04
CA GLY A 114 -4.09 -0.15 16.43
C GLY A 114 -3.09 0.41 15.41
N THR A 115 -1.80 0.35 15.75
CA THR A 115 -0.70 1.07 15.06
C THR A 115 0.24 0.16 14.26
N GLU A 116 -0.10 -1.13 14.13
CA GLU A 116 0.78 -2.11 13.49
C GLU A 116 1.03 -1.77 12.03
N ARG A 117 2.30 -1.79 11.64
CA ARG A 117 2.75 -1.53 10.26
C ARG A 117 2.75 -2.79 9.41
N PHE A 118 3.21 -3.91 9.98
CA PHE A 118 3.31 -5.20 9.29
C PHE A 118 2.00 -5.99 9.41
N THR A 119 1.11 -5.86 8.42
CA THR A 119 -0.25 -6.42 8.49
C THR A 119 -0.57 -7.24 7.23
N PRO A 120 0.05 -8.42 7.05
CA PRO A 120 -0.14 -9.24 5.84
C PRO A 120 -1.53 -9.87 5.71
N SER A 121 -2.36 -9.84 6.76
CA SER A 121 -3.72 -10.38 6.77
C SER A 121 -4.67 -9.44 7.51
N GLN A 122 -5.94 -9.42 7.08
CA GLN A 122 -7.00 -8.64 7.75
C GLN A 122 -7.50 -9.29 9.04
N ALA A 123 -7.32 -10.61 9.22
CA ALA A 123 -8.01 -11.37 10.27
C ALA A 123 -7.81 -10.81 11.69
N PRO A 124 -6.57 -10.50 12.14
CA PRO A 124 -6.35 -9.97 13.49
C PRO A 124 -7.04 -8.63 13.74
N PHE A 125 -7.15 -7.79 12.71
CA PHE A 125 -7.84 -6.50 12.80
C PHE A 125 -9.35 -6.65 12.80
N LYS A 126 -9.90 -7.64 12.10
CA LYS A 126 -11.34 -7.95 12.16
C LYS A 126 -11.74 -8.46 13.54
N GLU A 127 -10.92 -9.34 14.13
CA GLU A 127 -11.13 -9.85 15.50
C GLU A 127 -11.10 -8.70 16.52
N ARG A 128 -10.04 -7.88 16.50
CA ARG A 128 -9.93 -6.71 17.38
C ARG A 128 -11.07 -5.71 17.16
N ALA A 129 -11.47 -5.49 15.92
CA ALA A 129 -12.61 -4.63 15.61
C ALA A 129 -13.92 -5.22 16.09
N ALA A 130 -14.09 -6.54 16.17
CA ALA A 130 -15.30 -7.15 16.72
C ALA A 130 -15.40 -6.98 18.24
N GLU A 131 -14.26 -7.06 18.94
CA GLU A 131 -14.18 -6.98 20.41
C GLU A 131 -14.21 -5.53 20.95
N MET A 132 -13.82 -4.55 20.14
CA MET A 132 -13.73 -3.15 20.57
C MET A 132 -15.11 -2.55 20.92
N ASP A 133 -15.23 -1.89 22.06
CA ASP A 133 -16.43 -1.14 22.39
C ASP A 133 -16.54 0.17 21.60
N GLU A 134 -17.76 0.55 21.21
CA GLU A 134 -17.99 1.78 20.44
C GLU A 134 -17.53 3.03 21.19
N THR A 135 -17.61 3.07 22.53
CA THR A 135 -17.17 4.21 23.35
C THR A 135 -15.67 4.51 23.22
N GLY A 136 -14.85 3.50 22.90
CA GLY A 136 -13.42 3.65 22.67
C GLY A 136 -13.02 3.87 21.20
N ALA A 137 -13.97 3.94 20.28
CA ALA A 137 -13.68 3.89 18.84
C ALA A 137 -12.79 5.04 18.34
N LEU A 138 -13.00 6.29 18.80
CA LEU A 138 -12.22 7.44 18.35
C LEU A 138 -10.73 7.34 18.71
N ASP A 139 -10.41 6.72 19.84
CA ASP A 139 -9.04 6.53 20.33
C ASP A 139 -8.41 5.20 19.89
N GLY A 140 -9.25 4.19 19.62
CA GLY A 140 -8.81 2.86 19.20
C GLY A 140 -8.55 2.73 17.70
N LEU A 141 -9.12 3.61 16.88
CA LEU A 141 -8.99 3.58 15.43
C LEU A 141 -7.89 4.52 14.91
N TRP A 142 -7.23 4.07 13.84
CA TRP A 142 -6.15 4.77 13.17
C TRP A 142 -6.41 4.79 11.66
N LEU A 143 -6.17 5.94 11.04
CA LEU A 143 -6.18 6.07 9.58
C LEU A 143 -4.86 5.54 9.05
N ARG A 144 -4.93 4.54 8.16
CA ARG A 144 -3.78 4.03 7.42
C ARG A 144 -3.85 4.49 5.98
N VAL A 145 -2.83 5.24 5.55
CA VAL A 145 -2.69 5.74 4.18
C VAL A 145 -1.44 5.15 3.54
N GLU A 146 -1.60 4.66 2.33
CA GLU A 146 -0.53 4.29 1.41
C GLU A 146 -0.40 5.39 0.36
N ARG A 147 0.73 6.11 0.38
CA ARG A 147 1.15 6.89 -0.78
C ARG A 147 1.89 5.95 -1.72
N GLN A 148 1.29 5.72 -2.87
CA GLN A 148 1.76 4.76 -3.86
C GLN A 148 2.32 5.49 -5.06
N THR A 149 3.56 5.18 -5.43
CA THR A 149 4.16 5.73 -6.65
C THR A 149 4.54 4.61 -7.62
N ILE A 150 4.38 4.89 -8.91
CA ILE A 150 4.76 3.99 -9.99
C ILE A 150 5.66 4.79 -10.94
N SER A 151 6.88 4.29 -11.15
CA SER A 151 7.87 4.89 -12.04
C SER A 151 8.58 3.81 -12.87
N LYS A 152 9.33 4.23 -13.89
CA LYS A 152 10.09 3.33 -14.76
C LYS A 152 11.57 3.64 -14.72
N LEU A 153 12.37 2.61 -14.50
CA LEU A 153 13.82 2.69 -14.56
C LEU A 153 14.28 2.88 -16.01
N ALA A 154 15.34 3.68 -16.20
CA ALA A 154 15.75 4.15 -17.52
C ALA A 154 16.56 3.12 -18.29
N VAL A 155 17.34 2.29 -17.58
CA VAL A 155 18.26 1.32 -18.18
C VAL A 155 17.58 -0.04 -18.34
N SER A 156 17.08 -0.62 -17.24
CA SER A 156 16.42 -1.93 -17.26
C SER A 156 15.00 -1.89 -17.84
N GLY A 157 14.37 -0.72 -17.86
CA GLY A 157 12.96 -0.57 -18.22
C GLY A 157 11.99 -1.17 -17.20
N ALA A 158 12.48 -1.65 -16.05
CA ALA A 158 11.65 -2.21 -14.99
C ALA A 158 10.74 -1.14 -14.37
N VAL A 159 9.58 -1.57 -13.89
CA VAL A 159 8.63 -0.70 -13.19
C VAL A 159 8.87 -0.79 -11.70
N VAL A 160 9.00 0.35 -11.05
CA VAL A 160 9.16 0.46 -9.61
C VAL A 160 7.84 0.92 -9.02
N PHE A 161 7.32 0.12 -8.10
CA PHE A 161 6.16 0.43 -7.29
C PHE A 161 6.62 0.68 -5.85
N THR A 162 6.50 1.92 -5.38
CA THR A 162 6.83 2.27 -3.98
C THR A 162 5.57 2.47 -3.17
N ILE A 163 5.60 2.07 -1.91
CA ILE A 163 4.45 2.18 -1.00
C ILE A 163 4.93 2.78 0.31
N ARG A 164 4.61 4.05 0.54
CA ARG A 164 4.84 4.69 1.85
C ARG A 164 3.60 4.58 2.71
N VAL A 165 3.76 3.98 3.88
CA VAL A 165 2.69 3.83 4.87
C VAL A 165 2.77 4.93 5.94
N ALA A 166 1.71 5.72 6.04
CA ALA A 166 1.41 6.62 7.15
C ALA A 166 0.27 6.04 7.99
N ILE A 167 0.40 6.13 9.31
CA ILE A 167 -0.60 5.65 10.27
C ILE A 167 -0.80 6.76 11.29
N ASP A 168 -1.97 7.40 11.27
CA ASP A 168 -2.30 8.57 12.07
C ASP A 168 -3.50 8.28 12.98
N PRO A 169 -3.52 8.77 14.24
CA PRO A 169 -4.65 8.54 15.12
C PRO A 169 -5.92 9.14 14.51
N LEU A 170 -7.03 8.38 14.50
CA LEU A 170 -8.27 8.86 13.88
C LEU A 170 -8.77 10.13 14.59
N ARG A 171 -8.60 10.23 15.92
CA ARG A 171 -8.85 11.47 16.67
C ARG A 171 -8.18 12.70 16.04
N ALA A 172 -6.88 12.60 15.75
CA ALA A 172 -6.13 13.73 15.20
C ALA A 172 -6.60 14.06 13.77
N VAL A 173 -6.89 13.03 12.97
CA VAL A 173 -7.42 13.18 11.62
C VAL A 173 -8.76 13.93 11.62
N LEU A 174 -9.68 13.59 12.54
CA LEU A 174 -11.03 14.15 12.57
C LEU A 174 -11.12 15.52 13.27
N ALA A 175 -10.07 15.98 13.96
CA ALA A 175 -10.11 17.20 14.76
C ALA A 175 -10.08 18.50 13.94
N GLY A 176 -9.66 18.45 12.67
CA GLY A 176 -9.58 19.63 11.80
C GLY A 176 -10.96 20.15 11.37
N PRO A 177 -11.14 21.47 11.16
CA PRO A 177 -12.39 22.02 10.67
C PRO A 177 -12.83 21.35 9.36
N GLY A 178 -14.03 20.76 9.34
CA GLY A 178 -14.59 20.06 8.18
C GLY A 178 -14.00 18.66 7.89
N HIS A 179 -13.03 18.19 8.68
CA HIS A 179 -12.40 16.89 8.46
C HIS A 179 -13.36 15.74 8.75
N ALA A 180 -14.18 15.84 9.80
CA ALA A 180 -15.16 14.81 10.12
C ALA A 180 -16.21 14.63 9.00
N GLU A 181 -16.64 15.73 8.39
CA GLU A 181 -17.59 15.74 7.27
C GLU A 181 -16.95 15.17 6.00
N ALA A 182 -15.73 15.60 5.67
CA ALA A 182 -15.01 15.09 4.51
C ALA A 182 -14.71 13.59 4.65
N PHE A 183 -14.30 13.16 5.85
CA PHE A 183 -14.06 11.75 6.15
C PHE A 183 -15.36 10.94 6.03
N ALA A 184 -16.46 11.42 6.61
CA ALA A 184 -17.76 10.74 6.53
C ALA A 184 -18.21 10.59 5.07
N ALA A 185 -18.12 11.66 4.27
CA ALA A 185 -18.47 11.62 2.85
C ALA A 185 -17.61 10.62 2.07
N ALA A 186 -16.30 10.56 2.33
CA ALA A 186 -15.40 9.61 1.69
C ALA A 186 -15.66 8.16 2.13
N TRP A 187 -15.99 7.95 3.41
CA TRP A 187 -16.29 6.63 3.96
C TRP A 187 -17.63 6.08 3.46
N GLU A 188 -18.65 6.94 3.34
CA GLU A 188 -20.01 6.57 2.92
C GLU A 188 -20.17 6.54 1.40
N GLY A 189 -19.37 7.32 0.66
CA GLY A 189 -19.41 7.41 -0.80
C GLY A 189 -18.61 6.34 -1.54
N ILE A 190 -18.00 5.39 -0.83
CA ILE A 190 -17.23 4.31 -1.45
C ILE A 190 -18.14 3.38 -2.27
N ASP A 191 -17.62 2.86 -3.39
CA ASP A 191 -18.29 1.79 -4.12
C ASP A 191 -18.46 0.53 -3.24
N PRO A 192 -19.67 -0.07 -3.16
CA PRO A 192 -19.93 -1.22 -2.29
C PRO A 192 -19.00 -2.42 -2.53
N VAL A 193 -18.65 -2.72 -3.79
CA VAL A 193 -17.74 -3.83 -4.11
C VAL A 193 -16.34 -3.54 -3.58
N LEU A 194 -15.89 -2.28 -3.65
CA LEU A 194 -14.62 -1.87 -3.07
C LEU A 194 -14.64 -1.87 -1.54
N ALA A 195 -15.77 -1.51 -0.92
CA ALA A 195 -15.95 -1.56 0.52
C ALA A 195 -15.85 -3.00 1.04
N ASP A 196 -16.52 -3.94 0.37
CA ASP A 196 -16.49 -5.38 0.70
C ASP A 196 -15.08 -5.95 0.56
N TYR A 197 -14.38 -5.61 -0.54
CA TYR A 197 -12.98 -6.01 -0.76
C TYR A 197 -12.05 -5.48 0.35
N LYS A 198 -12.25 -4.23 0.78
CA LYS A 198 -11.49 -3.62 1.88
C LYS A 198 -11.92 -4.11 3.27
N GLY A 199 -13.02 -4.87 3.37
CA GLY A 199 -13.56 -5.34 4.64
C GLY A 199 -14.16 -4.23 5.50
N TRP A 200 -14.59 -3.12 4.90
CA TRP A 200 -15.08 -1.94 5.62
C TRP A 200 -16.32 -2.20 6.49
N GLN A 201 -17.15 -3.17 6.11
CA GLN A 201 -18.30 -3.62 6.88
C GLN A 201 -17.95 -4.01 8.33
N HIS A 202 -16.73 -4.52 8.56
CA HIS A 202 -16.28 -4.91 9.91
C HIS A 202 -15.97 -3.70 10.81
N TYR A 203 -15.64 -2.56 10.21
CA TYR A 203 -15.27 -1.33 10.92
C TYR A 203 -16.41 -0.30 10.94
N GLN A 204 -17.47 -0.50 10.15
CA GLN A 204 -18.56 0.46 9.95
C GLN A 204 -19.15 1.00 11.25
N ARG A 205 -19.45 0.13 12.23
CA ARG A 205 -20.03 0.56 13.51
C ARG A 205 -19.05 1.46 14.30
N LEU A 206 -17.77 1.10 14.32
CA LEU A 206 -16.73 1.83 15.06
C LEU A 206 -16.44 3.16 14.39
N VAL A 207 -16.37 3.20 13.07
CA VAL A 207 -16.18 4.45 12.33
C VAL A 207 -17.34 5.41 12.56
N ARG A 208 -18.59 4.92 12.55
CA ARG A 208 -19.76 5.74 12.89
C ARG A 208 -19.71 6.25 14.34
N ALA A 209 -19.32 5.40 15.28
CA ALA A 209 -19.15 5.79 16.68
C ALA A 209 -18.05 6.85 16.86
N ALA A 210 -16.90 6.68 16.19
CA ALA A 210 -15.79 7.63 16.20
C ALA A 210 -16.19 8.99 15.62
N LEU A 211 -16.91 9.02 14.48
CA LEU A 211 -17.43 10.26 13.89
C LEU A 211 -18.43 10.96 14.83
N ALA A 212 -19.31 10.21 15.49
CA ALA A 212 -20.24 10.77 16.47
C ALA A 212 -19.52 11.34 17.70
N GLN A 213 -18.44 10.70 18.15
CA GLN A 213 -17.61 11.19 19.26
C GLN A 213 -16.84 12.46 18.88
N ALA A 214 -16.24 12.48 17.69
CA ALA A 214 -15.48 13.64 17.20
C ALA A 214 -16.36 14.90 17.12
N ARG A 215 -17.60 14.76 16.60
CA ARG A 215 -18.57 15.87 16.50
C ARG A 215 -19.09 16.40 17.84
N ARG A 216 -18.99 15.61 18.92
CA ARG A 216 -19.40 16.05 20.28
C ARG A 216 -18.28 16.72 21.06
N GLY A 217 -17.03 16.47 20.67
CA GLY A 217 -15.83 16.95 21.37
C GLY A 217 -15.13 18.14 20.73
N GLY A 218 -15.56 18.56 19.53
CA GLY A 218 -15.17 19.83 18.89
C GLY A 218 -16.22 20.90 19.14
#